data_AF-A0A9D7VJY8-F1
#
_entry.id   AF-A0A9D7VJY8-F1
#
_cell.length_a   1.000
_cell.length_b   1.000
_cell.length_c   1.000
_cell.angle_alpha   90.00
_cell.angle_beta   90.00
_cell.angle_gamma   90.00
#
_symmetry.space_group_name_H-M   'P 1'
#
loop_
_entity.id
_entity.type
_entity.pdbx_description
1 polymer ?
#
loop_
_entity_poly.entity_id
_entity_poly.type
_entity_poly.pdbx_seq_one_letter_code
_entity_poly.pdbx_strand_id
1 'polypeptide(L)'
;MLDMPDRVLPCGWDLLDTYRIECTDIDFLLHPLDMNYGTTLAEIGLGWMVDPQKTADYVGREALREPAAGPRITVRKLAVAGDRTSRPRIGEAVQDADGRIRGHVSSCGYSYAADRHVAFVHLADDGSDAPLELKGWTSFQPGVRAAG
;
A
#
# COMPACT_ATOMS: atom_id res chain seq x y z
N MET A 1 29.62 5.06 13.52
CA MET A 1 28.60 5.70 12.65
C MET A 1 27.85 6.81 13.37
N LEU A 2 27.49 6.67 14.65
CA LEU A 2 26.82 7.72 15.45
C LEU A 2 27.76 8.86 15.93
N ASP A 3 29.04 8.74 15.66
CA ASP A 3 30.14 9.65 16.01
C ASP A 3 30.46 10.69 14.90
N MET A 4 29.70 10.66 13.80
CA MET A 4 29.79 11.60 12.68
C MET A 4 28.49 12.39 12.54
N PRO A 5 28.25 13.43 13.36
CA PRO A 5 26.99 14.17 13.38
C PRO A 5 26.64 14.81 12.02
N ASP A 6 27.65 15.16 11.22
CA ASP A 6 27.46 15.74 9.87
C ASP A 6 26.89 14.72 8.85
N ARG A 7 26.80 13.44 9.22
CA ARG A 7 26.32 12.35 8.36
C ARG A 7 25.02 11.71 8.86
N VAL A 8 24.47 12.20 9.96
CA VAL A 8 23.22 11.70 10.54
C VAL A 8 22.30 12.89 10.74
N LEU A 9 21.20 12.92 10.00
CA LEU A 9 20.18 13.96 10.12
C LEU A 9 18.93 13.37 10.79
N PRO A 10 18.27 14.10 11.70
CA PRO A 10 16.97 13.69 12.19
C PRO A 10 15.97 13.67 11.03
N CYS A 11 15.12 12.65 10.98
CA CYS A 11 14.00 12.57 10.05
C CYS A 11 12.66 12.70 10.79
N GLY A 12 11.71 13.36 10.14
CA GLY A 12 10.35 13.49 10.64
C GLY A 12 9.48 12.28 10.27
N TRP A 13 8.34 12.16 10.95
CA TRP A 13 7.36 11.10 10.71
C TRP A 13 6.82 11.07 9.28
N ASP A 14 6.58 12.24 8.67
CA ASP A 14 6.05 12.31 7.30
C ASP A 14 7.02 11.73 6.26
N LEU A 15 8.34 11.89 6.48
CA LEU A 15 9.34 11.30 5.62
C LEU A 15 9.40 9.79 5.82
N LEU A 16 9.31 9.30 7.05
CA LEU A 16 9.27 7.87 7.34
C LEU A 16 8.00 7.21 6.76
N ASP A 17 6.84 7.89 6.86
CA ASP A 17 5.57 7.43 6.30
C ASP A 17 5.59 7.38 4.78
N THR A 18 6.29 8.31 4.12
CA THR A 18 6.49 8.24 2.67
C THR A 18 7.49 7.13 2.31
N TYR A 19 8.61 7.04 3.03
CA TYR A 19 9.68 6.07 2.76
C TYR A 19 9.17 4.63 2.79
N ARG A 20 8.31 4.28 3.76
CA ARG A 20 7.71 2.95 3.84
C ARG A 20 6.82 2.61 2.63
N ILE A 21 6.20 3.62 2.01
CA ILE A 21 5.41 3.47 0.78
C ILE A 21 6.35 3.36 -0.42
N GLU A 22 7.51 4.01 -0.39
CA GLU A 22 8.50 3.95 -1.47
C GLU A 22 9.24 2.61 -1.57
N CYS A 23 9.33 1.83 -0.49
CA CYS A 23 10.01 0.52 -0.48
C CYS A 23 9.54 -0.39 -1.62
N THR A 24 10.46 -0.85 -2.47
CA THR A 24 10.18 -1.69 -3.65
C THR A 24 10.11 -3.17 -3.31
N ASP A 25 10.96 -3.62 -2.38
CA ASP A 25 11.16 -5.05 -2.10
C ASP A 25 10.06 -5.63 -1.22
N ILE A 26 9.51 -4.81 -0.32
CA ILE A 26 8.47 -5.18 0.63
C ILE A 26 7.51 -4.00 0.76
N ASP A 27 6.21 -4.28 0.61
CA ASP A 27 5.17 -3.32 0.95
C ASP A 27 5.11 -3.17 2.47
N PHE A 28 5.68 -2.08 2.97
CA PHE A 28 5.83 -1.82 4.40
C PHE A 28 4.53 -1.20 4.94
N LEU A 29 3.53 -2.06 5.10
CA LEU A 29 2.15 -1.74 5.47
C LEU A 29 2.07 -1.27 6.94
N LEU A 30 1.23 -0.27 7.22
CA LEU A 30 1.02 0.28 8.55
C LEU A 30 -0.28 -0.22 9.19
N HIS A 31 -0.21 -0.79 10.38
CA HIS A 31 -1.39 -1.04 11.21
C HIS A 31 -1.81 0.24 11.96
N PRO A 32 -3.10 0.65 11.98
CA PRO A 32 -4.28 -0.06 11.47
C PRO A 32 -4.76 0.39 10.08
N LEU A 33 -3.97 1.16 9.33
CA LEU A 33 -4.41 1.75 8.06
C LEU A 33 -4.42 0.73 6.92
N ASP A 34 -3.26 0.19 6.57
CA ASP A 34 -3.09 -0.71 5.43
C ASP A 34 -3.35 -2.18 5.81
N MET A 35 -3.17 -2.51 7.10
CA MET A 35 -3.49 -3.81 7.66
C MET A 35 -4.30 -3.63 8.95
N ASN A 36 -5.36 -4.39 9.13
CA ASN A 36 -6.19 -4.32 10.33
C ASN A 36 -6.87 -5.67 10.62
N TYR A 37 -7.66 -5.72 11.69
CA TYR A 37 -8.36 -6.94 12.10
C TYR A 37 -9.37 -7.46 11.05
N GLY A 38 -9.73 -6.65 10.05
CA GLY A 38 -10.61 -7.03 8.94
C GLY A 38 -9.89 -7.59 7.72
N THR A 39 -8.55 -7.57 7.68
CA THR A 39 -7.72 -8.04 6.56
C THR A 39 -6.92 -9.28 6.95
N THR A 40 -6.85 -10.26 6.04
CA THR A 40 -5.93 -11.39 6.17
C THR A 40 -4.57 -11.08 5.55
N LEU A 41 -3.51 -11.77 5.97
CA LEU A 41 -2.17 -11.62 5.36
C LEU A 41 -2.19 -11.93 3.86
N ALA A 42 -3.01 -12.90 3.42
CA ALA A 42 -3.14 -13.24 2.01
C ALA A 42 -3.73 -12.08 1.19
N GLU A 43 -4.81 -11.44 1.68
CA GLU A 43 -5.48 -10.30 1.01
C GLU A 43 -4.52 -9.11 0.80
N ILE A 44 -3.62 -8.88 1.77
CA ILE A 44 -2.71 -7.73 1.73
C ILE A 44 -1.33 -8.08 1.13
N GLY A 45 -1.19 -9.23 0.47
CA GLY A 45 0.05 -9.62 -0.21
C GLY A 45 1.17 -10.10 0.71
N LEU A 46 0.88 -10.32 1.99
CA LEU A 46 1.83 -10.70 3.05
C LEU A 46 1.72 -12.18 3.45
N GLY A 47 1.01 -12.99 2.67
CA GLY A 47 0.83 -14.43 2.93
C GLY A 47 2.14 -15.21 3.01
N TRP A 48 3.19 -14.73 2.33
CA TRP A 48 4.54 -15.31 2.36
C TRP A 48 5.21 -15.26 3.74
N MET A 49 4.74 -14.40 4.66
CA MET A 49 5.25 -14.34 6.04
C MET A 49 4.78 -15.51 6.91
N VAL A 50 3.84 -16.32 6.42
CA VAL A 50 3.39 -17.53 7.12
C VAL A 50 4.26 -18.70 6.69
N ASP A 51 4.96 -19.32 7.64
CA ASP A 51 5.65 -20.58 7.43
C ASP A 51 4.61 -21.74 7.33
N PRO A 52 4.41 -22.33 6.14
CA PRO A 52 3.42 -23.39 5.96
C PRO A 52 3.84 -24.72 6.61
N GLN A 53 5.13 -24.89 6.93
CA GLN A 53 5.67 -26.11 7.52
C GLN A 53 5.68 -26.07 9.05
N LYS A 54 5.38 -24.90 9.66
CA LYS A 54 5.36 -24.75 11.11
C LYS A 54 4.39 -25.74 11.76
N THR A 55 4.95 -26.67 12.53
CA THR A 55 4.21 -27.72 13.22
C THR A 55 3.69 -27.28 14.60
N ALA A 56 4.38 -26.35 15.26
CA ALA A 56 3.96 -25.75 16.51
C ALA A 56 2.62 -25.02 16.36
N ASP A 57 1.82 -25.03 17.43
CA ASP A 57 0.56 -24.28 17.46
C ASP A 57 0.79 -22.77 17.58
N TYR A 58 -0.10 -21.98 17.00
CA TYR A 58 -0.07 -20.52 17.05
C TYR A 58 -1.45 -19.91 16.79
N VAL A 59 -1.69 -18.72 17.32
CA VAL A 59 -2.96 -18.00 17.17
C VAL A 59 -3.23 -17.76 15.68
N GLY A 60 -4.40 -18.18 15.21
CA GLY A 60 -4.83 -18.02 13.81
C GLY A 60 -4.39 -19.13 12.85
N ARG A 61 -3.70 -20.18 13.33
CA ARG A 61 -3.20 -21.29 12.49
C ARG A 61 -4.29 -21.97 11.66
N GLU A 62 -5.41 -22.34 12.28
CA GLU A 62 -6.49 -23.02 11.58
C GLU A 62 -7.15 -22.12 10.53
N ALA A 63 -7.34 -20.84 10.84
CA ALA A 63 -7.90 -19.86 9.88
C ALA A 63 -7.00 -19.64 8.66
N LEU A 64 -5.68 -19.79 8.81
CA LEU A 64 -4.72 -19.70 7.69
C LEU A 64 -4.61 -21.00 6.86
N ARG A 65 -5.13 -22.13 7.37
CA ARG A 65 -5.15 -23.42 6.66
C ARG A 65 -6.37 -23.59 5.77
N GLU A 66 -7.47 -22.91 6.09
CA GLU A 66 -8.66 -22.93 5.26
C GLU A 66 -8.37 -22.23 3.92
N PRO A 67 -8.64 -22.86 2.77
CA PRO A 67 -8.51 -22.19 1.49
C PRO A 67 -9.50 -21.02 1.46
N ALA A 68 -8.96 -19.80 1.49
CA ALA A 68 -9.77 -18.59 1.35
C ALA A 68 -10.59 -18.67 0.05
N ALA A 69 -11.82 -18.17 0.06
CA ALA A 69 -12.70 -18.09 -1.12
C ALA A 69 -12.19 -17.10 -2.20
N GLY A 70 -10.88 -16.83 -2.23
CA GLY A 70 -10.26 -15.69 -2.90
C GLY A 70 -10.12 -14.48 -1.96
N PRO A 71 -9.23 -13.52 -2.29
CA PRO A 71 -9.16 -12.25 -1.59
C PRO A 71 -10.48 -11.48 -1.75
N ARG A 72 -10.96 -10.80 -0.69
CA ARG A 72 -12.03 -9.80 -0.85
C ARG A 72 -11.46 -8.44 -1.23
N ILE A 73 -10.24 -8.20 -0.76
CA ILE A 73 -9.50 -6.96 -0.93
C ILE A 73 -8.10 -7.32 -1.40
N THR A 74 -7.52 -6.48 -2.27
CA THR A 74 -6.09 -6.46 -2.56
C THR A 74 -5.49 -5.10 -2.19
N VAL A 75 -4.25 -5.11 -1.69
CA VAL A 75 -3.48 -3.88 -1.48
C VAL A 75 -2.61 -3.63 -2.69
N ARG A 76 -2.62 -2.40 -3.20
CA ARG A 76 -1.71 -1.98 -4.28
C ARG A 76 -1.10 -0.62 -4.01
N LYS A 77 0.02 -0.36 -4.68
CA LYS A 77 0.69 0.93 -4.69
C LYS A 77 0.32 1.72 -5.95
N LEU A 78 -0.09 2.97 -5.78
CA LEU A 78 -0.38 3.89 -6.88
C LEU A 78 0.58 5.08 -6.86
N ALA A 79 1.01 5.49 -8.04
CA ALA A 79 1.58 6.80 -8.27
C ALA A 79 0.47 7.77 -8.65
N VAL A 80 0.39 8.91 -7.97
CA VAL A 80 -0.65 9.92 -8.18
C VAL A 80 0.05 11.20 -8.61
N ALA A 81 -0.29 11.74 -9.77
CA ALA A 81 0.27 13.02 -10.18
C ALA A 81 -0.54 14.17 -9.59
N GLY A 82 0.17 15.23 -9.22
CA GLY A 82 -0.35 16.43 -8.61
C GLY A 82 0.81 17.27 -8.10
N ASP A 83 0.55 18.54 -7.79
CA ASP A 83 1.57 19.38 -7.20
C ASP A 83 1.84 18.99 -5.73
N ARG A 84 2.92 19.55 -5.16
CA ARG A 84 3.33 19.31 -3.76
C ARG A 84 2.33 19.81 -2.72
N THR A 85 1.39 20.68 -3.10
CA THR A 85 0.47 21.37 -2.20
C THR A 85 -0.87 20.64 -2.06
N SER A 86 -1.27 19.91 -3.09
CA SER A 86 -2.32 18.91 -3.04
C SER A 86 -1.77 17.64 -2.39
N ARG A 87 -2.50 16.94 -1.52
CA ARG A 87 -2.16 15.57 -1.06
C ARG A 87 -3.42 14.71 -1.10
N PRO A 88 -3.36 13.45 -1.60
CA PRO A 88 -4.46 12.51 -1.44
C PRO A 88 -4.84 12.36 0.03
N ARG A 89 -6.09 12.03 0.32
CA ARG A 89 -6.54 11.80 1.70
C ARG A 89 -6.74 10.33 1.96
N ILE A 90 -6.43 9.91 3.18
CA ILE A 90 -6.85 8.59 3.67
C ILE A 90 -8.37 8.50 3.57
N GLY A 91 -8.88 7.39 3.03
CA GLY A 91 -10.30 7.15 2.77
C GLY A 91 -10.82 7.72 1.45
N GLU A 92 -9.98 8.42 0.68
CA GLU A 92 -10.38 8.95 -0.63
C GLU A 92 -10.66 7.82 -1.62
N ALA A 93 -11.73 7.95 -2.40
CA ALA A 93 -12.21 6.89 -3.29
C ALA A 93 -11.27 6.70 -4.49
N VAL A 94 -10.93 5.43 -4.76
CA VAL A 94 -10.23 4.99 -5.96
C VAL A 94 -11.29 4.53 -6.97
N GLN A 95 -11.13 4.90 -8.24
CA GLN A 95 -12.08 4.57 -9.31
C GLN A 95 -11.38 3.91 -10.51
N ASP A 96 -12.13 3.18 -11.32
CA ASP A 96 -11.69 2.77 -12.65
C ASP A 96 -11.96 3.87 -13.69
N ALA A 97 -11.53 3.65 -14.93
CA ALA A 97 -11.72 4.59 -16.05
C ALA A 97 -13.21 4.88 -16.38
N ASP A 98 -14.13 4.01 -15.96
CA ASP A 98 -15.58 4.19 -16.12
C ASP A 98 -16.20 4.95 -14.92
N GLY A 99 -15.36 5.38 -13.96
CA GLY A 99 -15.78 6.10 -12.75
C GLY A 99 -16.38 5.21 -11.66
N ARG A 100 -16.30 3.88 -11.78
CA ARG A 100 -16.81 2.97 -10.74
C ARG A 100 -15.84 2.96 -9.57
N ILE A 101 -16.36 3.05 -8.35
CA ILE A 101 -15.52 2.97 -7.15
C ILE A 101 -14.98 1.56 -7.00
N ARG A 102 -13.66 1.46 -6.94
CA ARG A 102 -12.90 0.22 -6.80
C ARG A 102 -12.32 0.03 -5.42
N GLY A 103 -12.26 1.08 -4.62
CA GLY A 103 -11.62 1.01 -3.32
C GLY A 103 -11.37 2.38 -2.71
N HIS A 104 -10.37 2.45 -1.83
CA HIS A 104 -9.98 3.68 -1.17
C HIS A 104 -8.48 3.74 -0.87
N VAL A 105 -7.97 4.95 -0.68
CA VAL A 105 -6.60 5.22 -0.20
C VAL A 105 -6.49 4.83 1.26
N SER A 106 -5.57 3.91 1.60
CA SER A 106 -5.26 3.55 2.98
C SER A 106 -4.12 4.39 3.55
N SER A 107 -3.11 4.70 2.73
CA SER A 107 -1.96 5.53 3.08
C SER A 107 -1.48 6.35 1.89
N CYS A 108 -0.87 7.51 2.13
CA CYS A 108 -0.35 8.35 1.04
C CYS A 108 0.75 9.30 1.51
N GLY A 109 1.62 9.74 0.60
CA GLY A 109 2.66 10.73 0.87
C GLY A 109 3.22 11.33 -0.42
N TYR A 110 4.06 12.36 -0.31
CA TYR A 110 4.77 12.94 -1.45
C TYR A 110 6.19 12.39 -1.52
N SER A 111 6.47 11.61 -2.55
CA SER A 111 7.82 11.16 -2.86
C SER A 111 8.64 12.33 -3.41
N TYR A 112 9.59 12.83 -2.62
CA TYR A 112 10.54 13.84 -3.09
C TYR A 112 11.55 13.27 -4.10
N ALA A 113 11.86 11.97 -4.00
CA ALA A 113 12.76 11.29 -4.93
C ALA A 113 12.11 11.09 -6.31
N ALA A 114 10.83 10.74 -6.34
CA ALA A 114 10.09 10.48 -7.57
C ALA A 114 9.26 11.68 -8.07
N ASP A 115 9.31 12.80 -7.34
CA ASP A 115 8.59 14.06 -7.56
C ASP A 115 7.09 13.87 -7.88
N ARG A 116 6.42 13.03 -7.07
CA ARG A 116 5.00 12.69 -7.22
C ARG A 116 4.41 12.17 -5.92
N HIS A 117 3.08 12.12 -5.83
CA HIS A 117 2.41 11.43 -4.73
C HIS A 117 2.49 9.92 -4.92
N VAL A 118 2.59 9.20 -3.81
CA VAL A 118 2.55 7.75 -3.73
C VAL A 118 1.50 7.35 -2.70
N ALA A 119 0.79 6.25 -2.95
CA ALA A 119 -0.26 5.78 -2.06
C ALA A 119 -0.35 4.26 -2.02
N PHE A 120 -0.69 3.73 -0.85
CA PHE A 120 -1.31 2.40 -0.75
C PHE A 120 -2.83 2.55 -0.87
N VAL A 121 -3.43 1.60 -1.57
CA VAL A 121 -4.88 1.53 -1.77
C VAL A 121 -5.40 0.14 -1.43
N HIS A 122 -6.57 0.09 -0.79
CA HIS A 122 -7.37 -1.12 -0.63
C HIS A 122 -8.38 -1.17 -1.76
N LEU A 123 -8.35 -2.24 -2.55
CA LEU A 123 -9.21 -2.43 -3.71
C LEU A 123 -10.08 -3.66 -3.54
N ALA A 124 -11.36 -3.57 -3.90
CA ALA A 124 -12.19 -4.76 -4.06
C ALA A 124 -11.57 -5.66 -5.13
N ASP A 125 -11.35 -6.93 -4.78
CA ASP A 125 -10.77 -7.90 -5.71
C ASP A 125 -11.82 -8.37 -6.70
N ASP A 126 -11.62 -8.03 -7.97
CA ASP A 126 -12.41 -8.50 -9.11
C ASP A 126 -11.51 -9.20 -10.16
N GLY A 127 -10.24 -9.47 -9.81
CA GLY A 127 -9.25 -10.01 -10.73
C GLY A 127 -8.79 -9.06 -11.85
N SER A 128 -9.19 -7.78 -11.82
CA SER A 128 -8.79 -6.80 -12.82
C SER A 128 -7.40 -6.21 -12.54
N ASP A 129 -6.59 -6.07 -13.60
CA ASP A 129 -5.34 -5.29 -13.59
C ASP A 129 -5.50 -3.97 -14.36
N ALA A 130 -6.75 -3.51 -14.54
CA ALA A 130 -7.05 -2.26 -15.24
C ALA A 130 -6.42 -1.04 -14.51
N PRO A 131 -6.06 0.03 -15.24
CA PRO A 131 -5.63 1.28 -14.63
C PRO A 131 -6.67 1.84 -13.64
N LEU A 132 -6.18 2.41 -12.56
CA LEU A 132 -6.98 3.00 -11.49
C LEU A 132 -6.68 4.50 -11.37
N GLU A 133 -7.65 5.27 -10.93
CA GLU A 133 -7.55 6.72 -10.75
C GLU A 133 -8.02 7.13 -9.35
N LEU A 134 -7.46 8.21 -8.80
CA LEU A 134 -8.03 8.86 -7.62
C LEU A 134 -9.04 9.91 -8.06
N LYS A 135 -10.26 9.82 -7.55
CA LYS A 135 -11.34 10.72 -7.95
C LYS A 135 -10.98 12.18 -7.64
N GLY A 136 -10.91 13.03 -8.68
CA GLY A 136 -10.60 14.46 -8.54
C GLY A 136 -9.11 14.80 -8.74
N TRP A 137 -8.28 13.83 -9.14
CA TRP A 137 -6.87 14.03 -9.46
C TRP A 137 -6.61 13.83 -10.96
N THR A 138 -6.22 14.89 -11.65
CA THR A 138 -6.27 14.96 -13.13
C THR A 138 -5.01 14.49 -13.84
N SER A 139 -4.17 13.62 -13.25
CA SER A 139 -3.19 12.90 -14.08
C SER A 139 -2.76 11.59 -13.43
N PHE A 140 -3.17 10.50 -14.07
CA PHE A 140 -2.53 9.22 -13.87
C PHE A 140 -1.50 9.06 -15.01
N GLN A 141 -0.25 8.73 -14.69
CA GLN A 141 0.59 8.02 -15.63
C GLN A 141 0.22 6.55 -15.47
N PRO A 142 -0.39 5.89 -16.48
CA PRO A 142 -0.72 4.48 -16.39
C PRO A 142 0.54 3.67 -16.12
N GLY A 143 0.54 2.89 -15.06
CA GLY A 143 1.51 1.82 -14.85
C GLY A 143 2.94 2.29 -14.60
N VAL A 144 3.24 2.68 -13.36
CA VAL A 144 4.55 2.30 -12.81
C VAL A 144 4.25 1.29 -11.71
N ARG A 145 4.25 0.00 -12.10
CA ARG A 145 4.63 -1.02 -11.13
C ARG A 145 5.98 -0.53 -10.59
N ALA A 146 6.11 -0.34 -9.28
CA ALA A 146 7.44 -0.30 -8.69
C ALA A 146 8.16 -1.55 -9.24
N ALA A 147 9.22 -1.34 -10.02
CA ALA A 147 9.98 -2.45 -10.54
C ALA A 147 10.41 -3.28 -9.34
N GLY A 148 10.13 -4.59 -9.40
CA GLY A 148 10.60 -5.54 -8.39
C GLY A 148 12.09 -5.76 -8.46
#